data_AF-X1PIR4-F1
#
_entry.id   AF-X1PIR4-F1
#
_cell.length_a   1.000
_cell.length_b   1.000
_cell.length_c   1.000
_cell.angle_alpha   90.00
_cell.angle_beta   90.00
_cell.angle_gamma   90.00
#
_symmetry.space_group_name_H-M   'P 1'
#
loop_
_entity.id
_entity.type
_entity.pdbx_description
1 polymer ?
#
loop_
_entity_poly.entity_id
_entity_poly.type
_entity_poly.pdbx_seq_one_letter_code
_entity_poly.pdbx_strand_id
1 'polypeptide(L)'
;KLGYKKVDCVLLDLDKTKEKALNIALNRIEGEWDLPKLKDLLQELDTGEIDMDITGFDYTDLEELMTQFYVPDEKDDEVPDVPEELISKLGDLYKLGKHRLLCGDATKKEDVKRLMQGEKADMVFTDPPYGINLDTDFSGEISRLETDFGKRKLREGRIQHTG
;
A
#
# COMPACT_ATOMS: atom_id res chain seq x y z
N LYS A 1 2.73 32.63 34.22
CA LYS A 1 3.83 33.25 33.43
C LYS A 1 5.14 33.02 34.17
N LEU A 2 6.14 32.39 33.54
CA LEU A 2 7.35 31.84 34.20
C LEU A 2 8.48 32.84 34.51
N GLY A 3 8.28 34.16 34.44
CA GLY A 3 9.21 35.16 35.01
C GLY A 3 10.60 35.33 34.36
N TYR A 4 10.97 34.51 33.38
CA TYR A 4 12.28 34.59 32.71
C TYR A 4 12.39 35.82 31.79
N LYS A 5 13.52 36.54 31.89
CA LYS A 5 13.85 37.70 31.03
C LYS A 5 14.83 37.36 29.88
N LYS A 6 15.49 36.22 29.96
CA LYS A 6 16.44 35.69 28.96
C LYS A 6 16.34 34.17 28.96
N VAL A 7 16.50 33.55 27.79
CA VAL A 7 16.50 32.10 27.57
C VAL A 7 17.65 31.78 26.62
N ASP A 8 18.28 30.62 26.82
CA ASP A 8 19.34 30.17 25.94
C ASP A 8 18.74 29.71 24.62
N CYS A 9 19.30 30.19 23.50
CA CYS A 9 18.85 29.85 22.15
C CYS A 9 20.06 29.60 21.27
N VAL A 10 19.93 28.65 20.35
CA VAL A 10 20.90 28.42 19.28
C VAL A 10 20.29 28.97 18.00
N LEU A 11 20.98 29.90 17.33
CA LEU A 11 20.56 30.42 16.03
C LEU A 11 21.19 29.57 14.93
N LEU A 12 20.35 28.98 14.08
CA LEU A 12 20.77 28.18 12.93
C LEU A 12 20.29 28.87 11.65
N ASP A 13 21.17 28.96 10.65
CA ASP A 13 20.83 29.42 9.31
C ASP A 13 20.58 28.19 8.43
N LEU A 14 19.31 27.86 8.20
CA LEU A 14 18.88 26.66 7.51
C LEU A 14 17.95 27.03 6.35
N ASP A 15 18.04 26.27 5.26
CA ASP A 15 17.01 26.30 4.22
C ASP A 15 15.69 25.71 4.77
N LYS A 16 14.58 26.00 4.08
CA LYS A 16 13.24 25.58 4.52
C LYS A 16 13.11 24.07 4.67
N THR A 17 13.82 23.30 3.85
CA THR A 17 13.77 21.84 3.85
C THR A 17 14.47 21.28 5.10
N LYS A 18 15.64 21.80 5.46
CA LYS A 18 16.36 21.46 6.69
C LYS A 18 15.66 21.96 7.95
N GLU A 19 15.02 23.13 7.90
CA GLU A 19 14.20 23.64 9.01
C GLU A 19 13.05 22.66 9.31
N LYS A 20 12.34 22.18 8.28
CA LYS A 20 11.28 21.16 8.42
C LYS A 20 11.83 19.86 9.00
N ALA A 21 12.93 19.34 8.45
CA ALA A 21 13.54 18.11 8.94
C ALA A 21 13.96 18.20 10.41
N LEU A 22 14.55 19.32 10.83
CA LEU A 22 14.95 19.56 12.22
C LEU A 22 13.73 19.64 13.15
N ASN A 23 12.68 20.36 12.73
CA ASN A 23 11.44 20.43 13.51
C ASN A 23 10.81 19.03 13.68
N ILE A 24 10.89 18.19 12.65
CA ILE A 24 10.38 16.82 12.72
C ILE A 24 11.20 16.00 13.71
N ALA A 25 12.54 16.05 13.61
CA ALA A 25 13.43 15.34 14.51
C ALA A 25 13.26 15.74 15.99
N LEU A 26 13.06 17.04 16.26
CA LEU A 26 12.83 17.54 17.63
C LEU A 26 11.48 17.06 18.19
N ASN A 27 10.42 17.16 17.39
CA ASN A 27 9.10 16.70 17.81
C ASN A 27 9.03 15.18 18.01
N ARG A 28 9.90 14.40 17.35
CA ARG A 28 9.99 12.94 17.57
C ARG A 28 10.44 12.59 18.98
N ILE A 29 11.25 13.45 19.62
CA ILE A 29 11.86 13.16 20.92
C ILE A 29 10.93 13.53 22.08
N GLU A 30 10.16 14.63 21.98
CA GLU A 30 9.38 15.16 23.10
C GLU A 30 7.91 15.53 22.76
N GLY A 31 7.42 15.20 21.56
CA GLY A 31 6.11 15.65 21.06
C GLY A 31 5.09 14.55 20.77
N GLU A 32 3.85 14.97 20.57
CA GLU A 32 2.77 14.16 19.99
C GLU A 32 2.56 14.55 18.52
N TRP A 33 2.14 13.59 17.69
CA TRP A 33 2.01 13.77 16.25
C TRP A 33 0.56 13.89 15.78
N ASP A 34 0.32 14.89 14.93
CA ASP A 34 -0.81 14.90 14.01
C ASP A 34 -0.43 14.05 12.80
N LEU A 35 -0.75 12.76 12.87
CA LEU A 35 -0.31 11.74 11.90
C LEU A 35 -0.66 12.10 10.43
N PRO A 36 -1.86 12.63 10.10
CA PRO A 36 -2.14 13.16 8.76
C PRO A 36 -1.16 14.24 8.29
N LYS A 37 -0.86 15.24 9.14
CA LYS A 37 0.08 16.32 8.77
C LYS A 37 1.52 15.83 8.68
N LEU A 38 1.89 14.87 9.51
CA LEU A 38 3.20 14.25 9.46
C LEU A 38 3.41 13.51 8.13
N LYS A 39 2.39 12.78 7.65
CA LYS A 39 2.42 12.11 6.35
C LYS A 39 2.71 13.11 5.22
N ASP A 40 1.95 14.19 5.15
CA ASP A 40 2.11 15.21 4.11
C ASP A 40 3.53 15.83 4.14
N LEU A 41 4.06 16.10 5.33
CA LEU A 41 5.40 16.66 5.50
C LEU A 41 6.52 15.67 5.12
N LEU A 42 6.39 14.39 5.49
CA LEU A 42 7.37 13.37 5.13
C LEU A 42 7.36 13.08 3.62
N GLN A 43 6.18 13.09 2.98
CA GLN A 43 6.06 12.98 1.52
C GLN A 43 6.72 14.16 0.80
N GLU A 44 6.59 15.38 1.32
CA GLU A 44 7.28 16.56 0.76
C GLU A 44 8.82 16.44 0.91
N LEU A 45 9.28 15.79 1.97
CA LEU A 45 10.71 15.58 2.23
C LEU A 45 11.31 14.41 1.43
N ASP A 46 10.50 13.46 0.95
CA ASP A 46 10.91 12.34 0.09
C ASP A 46 11.22 12.76 -1.37
N THR A 47 11.64 14.01 -1.58
CA THR A 47 12.07 14.54 -2.88
C THR A 47 13.51 14.14 -3.24
N GLY A 48 14.21 13.44 -2.34
CA GLY A 48 15.61 13.01 -2.50
C GLY A 48 16.64 14.10 -2.24
N GLU A 49 16.22 15.30 -1.82
CA GLU A 49 17.12 16.43 -1.51
C GLU A 49 17.78 16.32 -0.13
N ILE A 50 17.16 15.57 0.80
CA ILE A 50 17.65 15.33 2.16
C ILE A 50 17.51 13.86 2.48
N ASP A 51 18.50 13.31 3.19
CA ASP A 51 18.46 11.97 3.73
C ASP A 51 17.37 11.85 4.81
N MET A 52 16.40 10.96 4.59
CA MET A 52 15.23 10.79 5.45
C MET A 52 15.62 10.43 6.89
N ASP A 53 16.74 9.71 7.05
CA ASP A 53 17.31 9.29 8.32
C ASP A 53 17.56 10.49 9.28
N ILE A 54 17.78 11.69 8.74
CA ILE A 54 18.02 12.92 9.55
C ILE A 54 16.76 13.36 10.31
N THR A 55 15.57 13.04 9.79
CA THR A 55 14.29 13.33 10.46
C THR A 55 13.99 12.39 11.61
N GLY A 56 14.78 11.31 11.71
CA GLY A 56 14.55 10.18 12.60
C GLY A 56 13.57 9.15 12.05
N PHE A 57 12.85 9.45 10.96
CA PHE A 57 11.97 8.52 10.26
C PHE A 57 12.74 7.77 9.16
N ASP A 58 12.44 6.48 9.01
CA ASP A 58 12.94 5.70 7.88
C ASP A 58 11.83 5.47 6.84
N TYR A 59 12.21 4.86 5.73
CA TYR A 59 11.26 4.51 4.66
C TYR A 59 10.16 3.54 5.12
N THR A 60 10.43 2.70 6.13
CA THR A 60 9.45 1.77 6.70
C THR A 60 8.37 2.53 7.47
N ASP A 61 8.78 3.47 8.33
CA ASP A 61 7.89 4.34 9.10
C ASP A 61 6.95 5.12 8.14
N LEU A 62 7.49 5.58 7.00
CA LEU A 62 6.72 6.26 5.97
C LEU A 62 5.71 5.32 5.28
N GLU A 63 6.11 4.10 4.94
CA GLU A 63 5.23 3.09 4.33
C GLU A 63 4.09 2.69 5.28
N GLU A 64 4.39 2.49 6.56
CA GLU A 64 3.39 2.22 7.60
C GLU A 64 2.39 3.37 7.72
N LEU A 65 2.88 4.61 7.74
CA LEU A 65 2.04 5.80 7.81
C LEU A 65 1.20 5.97 6.55
N MET A 66 1.76 5.71 5.36
CA MET A 66 1.00 5.73 4.11
C MET A 66 -0.11 4.68 4.09
N THR A 67 0.17 3.47 4.59
CA THR A 67 -0.80 2.37 4.69
C THR A 67 -1.92 2.69 5.69
N GLN A 68 -1.59 3.27 6.85
CA GLN A 68 -2.58 3.63 7.87
C GLN A 68 -3.58 4.69 7.37
N PHE A 69 -3.14 5.60 6.52
CA PHE A 69 -3.96 6.64 5.89
C PHE A 69 -4.25 6.34 4.41
N TYR A 70 -4.14 5.07 4.01
CA TYR A 70 -4.60 4.63 2.71
C TYR A 70 -6.12 4.64 2.75
N VAL A 71 -6.70 5.70 2.22
CA VAL A 71 -8.08 5.68 1.77
C VAL A 71 -8.00 5.14 0.36
N PRO A 72 -8.54 3.93 0.09
CA PRO A 72 -8.69 3.49 -1.29
C PRO A 72 -9.34 4.63 -2.05
N ASP A 73 -8.69 5.09 -3.11
CA ASP A 73 -9.33 6.04 -4.02
C ASP A 73 -10.65 5.35 -4.41
N GLU A 74 -11.82 5.94 -4.10
CA GLU A 74 -13.13 5.36 -4.48
C GLU A 74 -13.30 5.27 -6.01
N LYS A 75 -12.25 5.63 -6.75
CA LYS A 75 -12.02 5.31 -8.16
C LYS A 75 -11.20 4.04 -8.32
N ASP A 76 -11.49 2.99 -7.56
CA ASP A 76 -11.43 1.68 -8.20
C ASP A 76 -12.40 1.78 -9.38
N ASP A 77 -11.89 1.65 -10.60
CA ASP A 77 -12.74 1.53 -11.78
C ASP A 77 -13.78 0.46 -11.45
N GLU A 78 -15.05 0.86 -11.32
CA GLU A 78 -16.15 -0.08 -11.06
C GLU A 78 -15.97 -1.22 -12.04
N VAL A 79 -15.63 -2.40 -11.53
CA VAL A 79 -15.43 -3.57 -12.38
C VAL A 79 -16.76 -3.80 -13.07
N PRO A 80 -16.84 -3.64 -14.39
CA PRO A 80 -18.12 -3.79 -15.06
C PRO A 80 -18.60 -5.22 -14.85
N ASP A 81 -19.91 -5.38 -14.70
CA ASP A 81 -20.51 -6.70 -14.63
C ASP A 81 -20.03 -7.56 -15.80
N VAL A 82 -19.74 -8.82 -15.51
CA VAL A 82 -19.32 -9.77 -16.54
C VAL A 82 -20.41 -9.82 -17.61
N PRO A 83 -20.10 -9.50 -18.87
CA PRO A 83 -21.11 -9.48 -19.92
C PRO A 83 -21.75 -10.86 -20.07
N GLU A 84 -23.09 -10.91 -20.20
CA GLU A 84 -23.83 -12.17 -20.40
C GLU A 84 -23.39 -12.90 -21.67
N GLU A 85 -22.97 -12.15 -22.69
CA GLU A 85 -22.43 -12.67 -23.93
C GLU A 85 -20.90 -12.54 -23.99
N LEU A 86 -20.21 -13.67 -23.94
CA LEU A 86 -18.76 -13.72 -24.13
C LEU A 86 -18.41 -13.35 -25.58
N ILE A 87 -17.71 -12.23 -25.72
CA ILE A 87 -17.26 -11.71 -27.02
C ILE A 87 -16.16 -12.61 -27.62
N SER A 88 -15.27 -13.13 -26.77
CA SER A 88 -14.16 -13.99 -27.19
C SER A 88 -14.53 -15.46 -27.19
N LYS A 89 -14.24 -16.15 -28.30
CA LYS A 89 -14.42 -17.58 -28.47
C LYS A 89 -13.08 -18.27 -28.66
N LEU A 90 -13.01 -19.53 -28.23
CA LEU A 90 -11.82 -20.35 -28.44
C LEU A 90 -11.50 -20.43 -29.93
N GLY A 91 -10.26 -20.12 -30.28
CA GLY A 91 -9.78 -20.01 -31.65
C GLY A 91 -9.87 -18.59 -32.24
N ASP A 92 -10.41 -17.59 -31.54
CA ASP A 92 -10.43 -16.23 -32.04
C ASP A 92 -9.02 -15.62 -32.03
N LEU A 93 -8.64 -15.04 -33.18
CA LEU A 93 -7.37 -14.37 -33.37
C LEU A 93 -7.62 -12.89 -33.64
N TYR A 94 -7.29 -12.06 -32.67
CA TYR A 94 -7.38 -10.61 -32.74
C TYR A 94 -6.08 -10.02 -33.28
N LYS A 95 -6.21 -9.07 -34.22
CA LYS A 95 -5.08 -8.28 -34.74
C LYS A 95 -5.17 -6.85 -34.21
N LEU A 96 -4.25 -6.51 -33.31
CA LEU A 96 -4.17 -5.23 -32.62
C LEU A 96 -3.00 -4.43 -33.22
N GLY A 97 -3.19 -3.97 -34.45
CA GLY A 97 -2.13 -3.34 -35.25
C GLY A 97 -1.02 -4.34 -35.61
N LYS A 98 0.18 -4.14 -35.05
CA LYS A 98 1.33 -5.06 -35.21
C LYS A 98 1.28 -6.27 -34.26
N HIS A 99 0.41 -6.23 -33.25
CA HIS A 99 0.30 -7.28 -32.23
C HIS A 99 -0.82 -8.27 -32.58
N ARG A 100 -0.67 -9.49 -32.09
CA ARG A 100 -1.65 -10.57 -32.27
C ARG A 100 -1.99 -11.16 -30.90
N LEU A 101 -3.27 -11.42 -30.68
CA LEU A 101 -3.79 -12.08 -29.48
C LEU A 101 -4.66 -13.25 -29.94
N LEU A 102 -4.36 -14.46 -29.44
CA LEU A 102 -5.13 -15.66 -29.73
C LEU A 102 -5.82 -16.10 -28.44
N CYS A 103 -7.15 -16.23 -28.46
CA CYS A 103 -7.87 -16.98 -27.45
C CYS A 103 -7.69 -18.47 -27.76
N GLY A 104 -6.72 -19.13 -27.13
CA GLY A 104 -6.32 -20.50 -27.45
C GLY A 104 -5.66 -21.21 -26.27
N ASP A 105 -5.22 -22.43 -26.51
CA ASP A 105 -4.52 -23.25 -25.53
C ASP A 105 -3.01 -23.17 -25.75
N ALA A 106 -2.30 -22.49 -24.86
CA ALA A 106 -0.84 -22.33 -24.94
C ALA A 106 -0.07 -23.66 -24.83
N THR A 107 -0.70 -24.76 -24.40
CA THR A 107 -0.09 -26.09 -24.38
C THR A 107 -0.14 -26.78 -25.75
N LYS A 108 -1.02 -26.33 -26.67
CA LYS A 108 -1.14 -26.85 -28.03
C LYS A 108 -0.18 -26.13 -28.98
N LYS A 109 0.69 -26.91 -29.62
CA LYS A 109 1.68 -26.38 -30.56
C LYS A 109 1.02 -25.72 -31.77
N GLU A 110 -0.16 -26.20 -32.16
CA GLU A 110 -0.95 -25.70 -33.29
C GLU A 110 -1.41 -24.26 -33.05
N ASP A 111 -1.88 -23.96 -31.84
CA ASP A 111 -2.36 -22.63 -31.44
C ASP A 111 -1.19 -21.64 -31.39
N VAL A 112 -0.07 -22.02 -30.78
CA VAL A 112 1.15 -21.19 -30.75
C VAL A 112 1.65 -20.93 -32.16
N LYS A 113 1.74 -21.95 -33.03
CA LYS A 113 2.14 -21.75 -34.44
C LYS A 113 1.23 -20.77 -35.17
N ARG A 114 -0.08 -20.88 -34.95
CA ARG A 114 -1.07 -19.96 -35.53
C ARG A 114 -0.85 -18.54 -35.04
N LEU A 115 -0.65 -18.33 -33.73
CA LEU A 115 -0.35 -17.03 -33.12
C LEU A 115 0.98 -16.43 -33.60
N MET A 116 1.95 -17.27 -33.96
CA MET A 116 3.27 -16.82 -34.41
C MET A 116 3.36 -16.55 -35.92
N GLN A 117 2.40 -17.01 -36.74
CA GLN A 117 2.40 -16.82 -38.21
C GLN A 117 3.63 -17.40 -38.94
N GLY A 118 4.35 -18.33 -38.34
CA GLY A 118 5.61 -18.84 -38.89
C GLY A 118 6.85 -18.06 -38.44
N GLU A 119 6.69 -16.94 -37.73
CA GLU A 119 7.79 -16.22 -37.08
C GLU A 119 8.20 -16.91 -35.76
N LYS A 120 9.38 -16.56 -35.24
CA LYS A 120 9.86 -17.01 -33.92
C LYS A 120 9.89 -15.87 -32.94
N ALA A 121 9.63 -16.17 -31.68
CA ALA A 121 9.78 -15.21 -30.59
C ALA A 121 11.26 -15.18 -30.15
N ASP A 122 11.82 -13.99 -30.01
CA ASP A 122 13.18 -13.81 -29.47
C ASP A 122 13.21 -14.04 -27.94
N MET A 123 12.10 -13.77 -27.27
CA MET A 123 11.93 -13.92 -25.83
C MET A 123 10.48 -14.32 -25.51
N VAL A 124 10.30 -15.13 -24.47
CA VAL A 124 8.98 -15.55 -23.99
C VAL A 124 8.85 -15.20 -22.52
N PHE A 125 7.80 -14.45 -22.19
CA PHE A 125 7.37 -14.26 -20.80
C PHE A 125 6.20 -15.20 -20.55
N THR A 126 6.40 -16.13 -19.63
CA THR A 126 5.35 -17.01 -19.15
C THR A 126 5.38 -17.00 -17.64
N ASP A 127 4.20 -17.03 -17.03
CA ASP A 127 4.03 -17.41 -15.64
C ASP A 127 3.33 -18.78 -15.62
N PRO A 128 4.07 -19.90 -15.78
CA PRO A 128 3.49 -21.23 -15.61
C PRO A 128 2.90 -21.30 -14.20
N PRO A 129 1.82 -22.05 -13.98
CA PRO A 129 1.01 -21.85 -12.80
C PRO A 129 1.77 -22.09 -11.50
N TYR A 130 1.97 -21.03 -10.72
CA TYR A 130 2.31 -21.10 -9.31
C TYR A 130 1.10 -20.58 -8.51
N GLY A 131 0.26 -21.49 -7.99
CA GLY A 131 -0.85 -21.12 -7.10
C GLY A 131 -2.13 -21.95 -7.20
N ILE A 132 -2.27 -22.87 -8.15
CA ILE A 132 -3.51 -23.68 -8.34
C ILE A 132 -3.72 -24.74 -7.23
N ASN A 133 -2.92 -24.70 -6.16
CA ASN A 133 -3.03 -25.57 -4.99
C ASN A 133 -2.72 -24.84 -3.68
N LEU A 134 -2.75 -23.50 -3.70
CA LEU A 134 -2.81 -22.74 -2.45
C LEU A 134 -4.29 -22.67 -2.08
N ASP A 135 -4.64 -23.18 -0.90
CA ASP A 135 -5.92 -22.91 -0.25
C ASP A 135 -5.98 -21.39 0.01
N THR A 136 -6.44 -20.60 -0.96
CA THR A 136 -6.59 -19.15 -0.83
C THR A 136 -7.88 -18.77 -0.10
N ASP A 137 -8.38 -19.64 0.77
CA ASP A 137 -9.58 -19.37 1.56
C ASP A 137 -9.19 -18.61 2.85
N PHE A 138 -8.79 -17.35 2.67
CA PHE A 138 -8.52 -16.42 3.77
C PHE A 138 -9.80 -16.00 4.55
N SER A 139 -10.98 -16.46 4.10
CA SER A 139 -12.27 -16.17 4.75
C SER A 139 -12.39 -16.79 6.16
N GLY A 140 -11.60 -17.84 6.44
CA GLY A 140 -11.64 -18.54 7.72
C GLY A 140 -10.97 -17.81 8.89
N GLU A 141 -9.90 -17.05 8.64
CA GLU A 141 -9.12 -16.41 9.72
C GLU A 141 -9.75 -15.12 10.26
N ILE A 142 -10.52 -14.40 9.44
CA ILE A 142 -11.24 -13.20 9.87
C ILE A 142 -12.35 -13.57 10.88
N SER A 143 -13.01 -14.72 10.71
CA SER A 143 -14.08 -15.16 11.62
C SER A 143 -13.59 -15.50 13.05
N ARG A 144 -12.34 -15.95 13.19
CA ARG A 144 -11.77 -16.31 14.51
C ARG A 144 -11.40 -15.09 15.34
N LEU A 145 -10.94 -14.01 14.70
CA LEU A 145 -10.55 -12.79 15.40
C LEU A 145 -11.75 -12.01 15.96
N GLU A 146 -12.89 -12.00 15.26
CA GLU A 146 -14.12 -11.36 15.75
C GLU A 146 -14.72 -12.09 16.97
N THR A 147 -14.55 -13.41 17.05
CA THR A 147 -15.14 -14.21 18.15
C THR A 147 -14.39 -14.04 19.48
N ASP A 148 -13.09 -13.74 19.45
CA ASP A 148 -12.26 -13.59 20.66
C ASP A 148 -12.28 -12.18 21.27
N PHE A 149 -12.55 -11.13 20.49
CA PHE A 149 -12.72 -9.78 21.02
C PHE A 149 -14.10 -9.56 21.66
N GLY A 150 -15.14 -10.29 21.21
CA GLY A 150 -16.51 -10.16 21.72
C GLY A 150 -16.78 -10.67 23.14
N LYS A 151 -15.84 -11.40 23.77
CA LYS A 151 -16.05 -11.98 25.12
C LYS A 151 -15.38 -11.23 26.28
N ARG A 152 -14.66 -10.13 26.01
CA ARG A 152 -13.99 -9.31 27.04
C ARG A 152 -14.61 -7.92 27.21
N LYS A 153 -15.93 -7.85 27.40
CA LYS A 153 -16.57 -6.69 28.06
C LYS A 153 -17.98 -7.07 28.47
N LEU A 154 -18.14 -7.35 29.76
CA LEU A 154 -19.36 -7.20 30.59
C LEU A 154 -19.09 -7.88 31.95
N ARG A 155 -18.27 -7.23 32.78
CA ARG A 155 -18.37 -7.34 34.24
C ARG A 155 -18.31 -5.93 34.80
N GLU A 156 -19.49 -5.31 34.82
CA GLU A 156 -19.76 -4.06 35.51
C GLU A 156 -19.50 -4.21 37.03
N GLY A 157 -19.16 -3.07 37.63
CA GLY A 157 -18.55 -2.96 38.94
C GLY A 157 -19.44 -3.32 40.13
N ARG A 158 -18.77 -3.69 41.21
CA ARG A 158 -19.30 -3.60 42.56
C ARG A 158 -18.21 -2.96 43.43
N ILE A 159 -18.25 -1.63 43.53
CA ILE A 159 -17.43 -0.85 44.46
C ILE A 159 -17.98 -1.11 45.86
N GLN A 160 -17.16 -1.68 46.75
CA GLN A 160 -17.45 -1.70 48.18
C GLN A 160 -16.79 -0.48 48.81
N HIS A 161 -17.61 0.43 49.34
CA HIS A 161 -17.17 1.48 50.25
C HIS A 161 -16.99 0.87 51.64
N THR A 162 -15.77 0.96 52.18
CA THR A 162 -15.51 0.87 53.62
C THR A 162 -15.26 2.28 54.15
N GLY A 163 -15.93 2.62 55.25
CA GLY A 163 -15.83 3.92 55.93
C GLY A 163 -17.20 4.43 56.35
#